data_AF-A0A4W3IWN8-F1
#
_entry.id   AF-A0A4W3IWN8-F1
#
_cell.length_a   1.000
_cell.length_b   1.000
_cell.length_c   1.000
_cell.angle_alpha   90.00
_cell.angle_beta   90.00
_cell.angle_gamma   90.00
#
_symmetry.space_group_name_H-M   'P 1'
#
loop_
_entity.id
_entity.type
_entity.pdbx_description
1 polymer ?
#
loop_
_entity_poly.entity_id
_entity_poly.type
_entity_poly.pdbx_seq_one_letter_code
_entity_poly.pdbx_strand_id
1 'polypeptide(L)'
;MCCSLWAETLTVLVSLTLGAASVPPIIVIEPYPDIPVADSGESNIATCLAKNAKPGATINWESPFHFSFTQSATPPAPNGTVTVSSPLRLSPTREMNGQHVYCVVEHPALKSPEILDYKLNIHYMKSVTITAVKTEQESLQLKCFADANPSPITYTWTKENDSFPKSITEQEDGILTLPRMTPDLAGLYACETYNKVGSAKAFLYLYADHFTQRQHFMIYVIIVLLLFVIIALSFFLHKKISSTRNDTPSQQAAPLQQLENRKEDQDEDT
;
A
#
# COMPACT_ATOMS: atom_id res chain seq x y z
N MET A 1 105.45 -16.09 -10.71
CA MET A 1 104.56 -17.11 -10.10
C MET A 1 103.17 -16.52 -10.00
N CYS A 2 102.16 -17.35 -10.29
CA CYS A 2 100.80 -17.04 -10.73
C CYS A 2 100.02 -15.95 -9.99
N CYS A 3 99.31 -15.13 -10.77
CA CYS A 3 98.00 -14.57 -10.43
C CYS A 3 96.94 -15.67 -10.58
N SER A 4 96.11 -15.89 -9.56
CA SER A 4 94.87 -16.67 -9.66
C SER A 4 93.68 -15.76 -9.42
N LEU A 5 93.02 -15.37 -10.53
CA LEU A 5 91.68 -14.83 -10.55
C LEU A 5 90.70 -16.00 -10.43
N TRP A 6 89.87 -16.00 -9.40
CA TRP A 6 88.70 -16.87 -9.31
C TRP A 6 87.49 -16.01 -9.65
N ALA A 7 86.96 -16.17 -10.87
CA ALA A 7 85.67 -15.64 -11.25
C ALA A 7 84.66 -16.79 -11.17
N GLU A 8 83.91 -16.86 -10.07
CA GLU A 8 82.78 -17.76 -9.96
C GLU A 8 81.65 -17.21 -10.83
N THR A 9 81.44 -17.82 -11.99
CA THR A 9 80.31 -17.51 -12.86
C THR A 9 79.04 -18.14 -12.28
N LEU A 10 78.21 -17.33 -11.62
CA LEU A 10 76.86 -17.72 -11.24
C LEU A 10 75.97 -17.73 -12.50
N THR A 11 75.76 -18.91 -13.07
CA THR A 11 74.77 -19.11 -14.14
C THR A 11 73.37 -19.14 -13.52
N VAL A 12 72.65 -18.02 -13.58
CA VAL A 12 71.22 -17.97 -13.24
C VAL A 12 70.45 -18.61 -14.40
N LEU A 13 69.99 -19.85 -14.22
CA LEU A 13 69.04 -20.49 -15.13
C LEU A 13 67.66 -19.85 -14.92
N VAL A 14 67.30 -18.89 -15.77
CA VAL A 14 65.92 -18.40 -15.86
C VAL A 14 65.11 -19.44 -16.63
N SER A 15 64.41 -20.31 -15.90
CA SER A 15 63.42 -21.21 -16.48
C SER A 15 62.24 -20.38 -17.00
N LEU A 16 62.24 -20.05 -18.29
CA LEU A 16 61.08 -19.53 -19.01
C LEU A 16 60.05 -20.65 -19.12
N THR A 17 59.16 -20.78 -18.13
CA THR A 17 57.94 -21.56 -18.31
C THR A 17 57.08 -20.81 -19.34
N LEU A 18 56.86 -21.40 -20.51
CA LEU A 18 55.77 -20.95 -21.38
C LEU A 18 54.49 -21.10 -20.55
N GLY A 19 53.93 -19.97 -20.09
CA GLY A 19 52.62 -19.97 -19.45
C GLY A 19 51.61 -20.62 -20.39
N ALA A 20 50.87 -21.62 -19.88
CA ALA A 20 49.82 -22.25 -20.65
C ALA A 20 48.87 -21.17 -21.18
N ALA A 21 48.69 -21.12 -22.50
CA ALA A 21 47.84 -20.11 -23.14
C ALA A 21 46.42 -20.18 -22.55
N SER A 22 45.99 -19.10 -21.90
CA SER A 22 44.67 -18.98 -21.31
C SER A 22 43.66 -18.47 -22.36
N VAL A 23 42.46 -19.04 -22.37
CA VAL A 23 41.37 -18.67 -23.27
C VAL A 23 40.24 -18.13 -22.41
N PRO A 24 39.83 -16.85 -22.57
CA PRO A 24 38.78 -16.26 -21.75
C PRO A 24 37.41 -16.93 -22.02
N PRO A 25 36.56 -17.08 -20.99
CA PRO A 25 35.21 -17.62 -21.13
C PRO A 25 34.27 -16.66 -21.87
N ILE A 26 33.26 -17.22 -22.55
CA ILE A 26 32.04 -16.48 -22.92
C ILE A 26 31.03 -16.69 -21.81
N ILE A 27 30.66 -15.60 -21.12
CA ILE A 27 29.84 -15.66 -19.92
C ILE A 27 28.40 -15.28 -20.26
N VAL A 28 27.44 -16.11 -19.85
CA VAL A 28 26.01 -15.87 -20.09
C VAL A 28 25.16 -16.46 -18.96
N ILE A 29 24.04 -15.81 -18.64
CA ILE A 29 23.01 -16.36 -17.76
C ILE A 29 21.84 -16.84 -18.61
N GLU A 30 21.48 -18.12 -18.46
CA GLU A 30 20.34 -18.74 -19.14
C GLU A 30 19.21 -18.98 -18.11
N PRO A 31 18.04 -18.35 -18.27
CA PRO A 31 16.89 -18.58 -17.38
C PRO A 31 16.30 -19.98 -17.57
N TYR A 32 15.72 -20.55 -16.52
CA TYR A 32 14.96 -21.79 -16.65
C TYR A 32 13.63 -21.55 -17.40
N PRO A 33 13.11 -22.55 -18.15
CA PRO A 33 11.90 -22.39 -18.95
C PRO A 33 10.65 -22.21 -18.09
N ASP A 34 10.60 -22.91 -16.95
CA ASP A 34 9.51 -22.80 -15.98
C ASP A 34 9.76 -21.60 -15.07
N ILE A 35 8.88 -20.61 -15.14
CA ILE A 35 9.02 -19.41 -14.32
C ILE A 35 8.62 -19.74 -12.87
N PRO A 36 9.49 -19.46 -11.88
CA PRO A 36 9.23 -19.79 -10.48
C PRO A 36 7.97 -19.09 -9.95
N VAL A 37 7.18 -19.82 -9.18
CA VAL A 37 5.97 -19.33 -8.52
C VAL A 37 6.28 -19.10 -7.04
N ALA A 38 5.86 -17.97 -6.48
CA ALA A 38 6.09 -17.69 -5.07
C ALA A 38 5.54 -18.80 -4.16
N ASP A 39 6.29 -19.13 -3.11
CA ASP A 39 5.94 -20.10 -2.08
C ASP A 39 5.79 -21.56 -2.59
N SER A 40 6.32 -21.88 -3.79
CA SER A 40 6.28 -23.24 -4.35
C SER A 40 7.37 -24.19 -3.83
N GLY A 41 8.21 -23.73 -2.89
CA GLY A 41 9.42 -24.44 -2.44
C GLY A 41 10.66 -24.19 -3.31
N GLU A 42 11.77 -24.84 -3.00
CA GLU A 42 13.05 -24.61 -3.70
C GLU A 42 12.98 -24.99 -5.19
N SER A 43 13.45 -24.11 -6.07
CA SER A 43 13.43 -24.29 -7.53
C SER A 43 14.70 -23.74 -8.19
N ASN A 44 15.03 -24.26 -9.38
CA ASN A 44 16.12 -23.69 -10.18
C ASN A 44 15.63 -22.44 -10.90
N ILE A 45 16.42 -21.37 -10.85
CA ILE A 45 16.00 -20.03 -11.31
C ILE A 45 16.68 -19.67 -12.62
N ALA A 46 18.00 -19.76 -12.64
CA ALA A 46 18.83 -19.49 -13.81
C ALA A 46 20.14 -20.29 -13.70
N THR A 47 20.83 -20.46 -14.81
CA THR A 47 22.15 -21.09 -14.87
C THR A 47 23.15 -20.10 -15.44
N CYS A 48 24.24 -19.87 -14.71
CA CYS A 48 25.36 -19.10 -15.23
C CYS A 48 26.34 -20.05 -15.94
N LEU A 49 26.75 -19.67 -17.15
CA LEU A 49 27.60 -20.48 -18.02
C LEU A 49 28.85 -19.69 -18.38
N ALA A 50 30.01 -20.26 -18.09
CA ALA A 50 31.31 -19.81 -18.56
C ALA A 50 31.78 -20.75 -19.67
N LYS A 51 31.43 -20.43 -20.92
CA LYS A 51 31.62 -21.28 -22.09
C LYS A 51 33.04 -21.17 -22.65
N ASN A 52 33.59 -22.31 -23.10
CA ASN A 52 34.84 -22.40 -23.88
C ASN A 52 36.09 -21.80 -23.19
N ALA A 53 36.20 -21.92 -21.87
CA ALA A 53 37.30 -21.39 -21.09
C ALA A 53 38.51 -22.34 -21.05
N LYS A 54 39.72 -21.78 -20.89
CA LYS A 54 40.93 -22.56 -20.57
C LYS A 54 41.83 -21.75 -19.63
N PRO A 55 42.11 -22.22 -18.39
CA PRO A 55 41.47 -23.35 -17.70
C PRO A 55 39.97 -23.10 -17.44
N GLY A 56 39.27 -24.02 -16.80
CA GLY A 56 37.88 -23.78 -16.41
C GLY A 56 37.76 -22.54 -15.52
N ALA A 57 36.75 -21.71 -15.78
CA ALA A 57 36.45 -20.55 -14.96
C ALA A 57 35.78 -20.96 -13.65
N THR A 58 35.94 -20.14 -12.61
CA THR A 58 35.24 -20.30 -11.33
C THR A 58 34.00 -19.43 -11.32
N ILE A 59 32.85 -20.01 -10.99
CA ILE A 59 31.57 -19.28 -10.93
C ILE A 59 31.13 -19.19 -9.47
N ASN A 60 30.79 -17.99 -9.01
CA ASN A 60 30.16 -17.74 -7.72
C ASN A 60 28.85 -16.96 -7.90
N TRP A 61 27.91 -17.14 -6.98
CA TRP A 61 26.68 -16.36 -6.94
C TRP A 61 26.68 -15.41 -5.76
N GLU A 62 26.20 -14.20 -5.97
CA GLU A 62 25.94 -13.22 -4.93
C GLU A 62 24.47 -12.81 -4.96
N SER A 63 23.82 -12.88 -3.81
CA SER A 63 22.38 -12.61 -3.66
C SER A 63 22.10 -12.16 -2.22
N PRO A 64 21.16 -11.23 -2.01
CA PRO A 64 20.70 -10.87 -0.67
C PRO A 64 19.79 -11.94 -0.04
N PHE A 65 19.39 -12.96 -0.80
CA PHE A 65 18.48 -14.02 -0.36
C PHE A 65 19.24 -15.29 -0.01
N HIS A 66 18.61 -16.20 0.73
CA HIS A 66 19.18 -17.53 0.93
C HIS A 66 19.16 -18.31 -0.39
N PHE A 67 20.31 -18.85 -0.79
CA PHE A 67 20.47 -19.57 -2.07
C PHE A 67 21.31 -20.84 -1.90
N SER A 68 21.13 -21.76 -2.84
CA SER A 68 22.04 -22.86 -3.06
C SER A 68 22.49 -22.88 -4.52
N PHE A 69 23.70 -23.33 -4.77
CA PHE A 69 24.22 -23.46 -6.14
C PHE A 69 25.13 -24.68 -6.23
N THR A 70 25.25 -25.21 -7.44
CA THR A 70 26.21 -26.27 -7.75
C THR A 70 27.11 -25.81 -8.90
N GLN A 71 28.23 -26.48 -9.11
CA GLN A 71 29.11 -26.22 -10.25
C GLN A 71 29.45 -27.54 -10.93
N SER A 72 29.37 -27.55 -12.26
CA SER A 72 29.75 -28.70 -13.08
C SER A 72 30.50 -28.23 -14.32
N ALA A 73 31.47 -29.02 -14.78
CA ALA A 73 32.23 -28.72 -15.98
C ALA A 73 32.02 -29.81 -17.03
N THR A 74 31.93 -29.41 -18.29
CA THR A 74 31.95 -30.35 -19.41
C THR A 74 33.32 -31.03 -19.49
N PRO A 75 33.40 -32.24 -20.07
CA PRO A 75 34.68 -32.81 -20.45
C PRO A 75 35.49 -31.82 -21.33
N PRO A 76 36.82 -31.80 -21.22
CA PRO A 76 37.65 -30.96 -22.08
C PRO A 76 37.43 -31.29 -23.56
N ALA A 77 37.13 -30.27 -24.35
CA ALA A 77 37.04 -30.37 -25.80
C ALA A 77 38.45 -30.62 -26.41
N PRO A 78 38.57 -31.01 -27.70
CA PRO A 78 39.88 -31.29 -28.33
C PRO A 78 40.88 -30.13 -28.30
N ASN A 79 40.39 -28.89 -28.27
CA ASN A 79 41.18 -27.66 -28.09
C ASN A 79 41.60 -27.41 -26.62
N GLY A 80 41.20 -28.28 -25.69
CA GLY A 80 41.43 -28.19 -24.26
C GLY A 80 40.55 -27.18 -23.54
N THR A 81 39.51 -26.63 -24.19
CA THR A 81 38.56 -25.73 -23.53
C THR A 81 37.46 -26.51 -22.80
N VAL A 82 36.97 -25.97 -21.70
CA VAL A 82 35.86 -26.52 -20.91
C VAL A 82 34.76 -25.48 -20.76
N THR A 83 33.53 -25.93 -20.57
CA THR A 83 32.42 -25.06 -20.20
C THR A 83 32.01 -25.38 -18.78
N VAL A 84 31.99 -24.36 -17.91
CA VAL A 84 31.54 -24.50 -16.53
C VAL A 84 30.13 -23.94 -16.42
N SER A 85 29.25 -24.69 -15.75
CA SER A 85 27.86 -24.33 -15.53
C SER A 85 27.52 -24.33 -14.04
N SER A 86 26.76 -23.34 -13.61
CA SER A 86 26.31 -23.21 -12.23
C SER A 86 24.84 -22.83 -12.15
N PRO A 87 23.94 -23.79 -11.84
CA PRO A 87 22.53 -23.47 -11.59
C PRO A 87 22.35 -22.83 -10.22
N LEU A 88 21.59 -21.73 -10.19
CA LEU A 88 21.14 -21.05 -8.98
C LEU A 88 19.79 -21.61 -8.53
N ARG A 89 19.68 -21.96 -7.25
CA ARG A 89 18.46 -22.40 -6.59
C ARG A 89 18.05 -21.44 -5.49
N LEU A 90 16.77 -21.08 -5.49
CA LEU A 90 16.15 -20.23 -4.49
C LEU A 90 14.82 -20.84 -4.05
N SER A 91 14.38 -20.48 -2.86
CA SER A 91 12.98 -20.62 -2.43
C SER A 91 12.26 -19.30 -2.76
N PRO A 92 11.52 -19.23 -3.88
CA PRO A 92 10.98 -17.98 -4.39
C PRO A 92 9.90 -17.41 -3.47
N THR A 93 9.99 -16.13 -3.16
CA THR A 93 8.92 -15.36 -2.51
C THR A 93 8.52 -14.19 -3.40
N ARG A 94 7.32 -13.64 -3.20
CA ARG A 94 6.83 -12.50 -4.00
C ARG A 94 7.70 -11.24 -3.83
N GLU A 95 8.31 -11.05 -2.66
CA GLU A 95 9.20 -9.92 -2.37
C GLU A 95 10.51 -9.97 -3.17
N MET A 96 10.87 -11.16 -3.68
CA MET A 96 12.03 -11.35 -4.57
C MET A 96 11.74 -10.91 -6.01
N ASN A 97 10.47 -10.72 -6.39
CA ASN A 97 10.15 -10.31 -7.76
C ASN A 97 10.77 -8.95 -8.09
N GLY A 98 11.48 -8.87 -9.22
CA GLY A 98 12.17 -7.67 -9.65
C GLY A 98 13.46 -7.35 -8.90
N GLN A 99 13.86 -8.18 -7.92
CA GLN A 99 15.13 -8.06 -7.23
C GLN A 99 16.27 -8.62 -8.10
N HIS A 100 17.50 -8.24 -7.76
CA HIS A 100 18.70 -8.55 -8.55
C HIS A 100 19.57 -9.59 -7.85
N VAL A 101 20.13 -10.51 -8.63
CA VAL A 101 21.15 -11.47 -8.21
C VAL A 101 22.30 -11.45 -9.20
N TYR A 102 23.50 -11.77 -8.75
CA TYR A 102 24.72 -11.58 -9.53
C TYR A 102 25.48 -12.88 -9.72
N CYS A 103 25.86 -13.18 -10.96
CA CYS A 103 26.84 -14.22 -11.25
C CYS A 103 28.23 -13.58 -11.37
N VAL A 104 29.14 -13.99 -10.50
CA VAL A 104 30.54 -13.52 -10.45
C VAL A 104 31.44 -14.60 -11.04
N VAL A 105 32.14 -14.27 -12.13
CA VAL A 105 33.01 -15.22 -12.84
C VAL A 105 34.45 -14.77 -12.77
N GLU A 106 35.29 -15.65 -12.22
CA GLU A 106 36.73 -15.46 -12.12
C GLU A 106 37.46 -16.36 -13.12
N HIS A 107 38.43 -15.80 -13.83
CA HIS A 107 39.26 -16.55 -14.78
C HIS A 107 40.62 -15.87 -15.01
N PRO A 108 41.75 -16.61 -15.15
CA PRO A 108 43.08 -16.01 -15.30
C PRO A 108 43.29 -15.11 -16.52
N ALA A 109 42.46 -15.25 -17.57
CA ALA A 109 42.50 -14.39 -18.74
C ALA A 109 41.72 -13.07 -18.59
N LEU A 110 40.95 -12.91 -17.49
CA LEU A 110 40.22 -11.69 -17.18
C LEU A 110 41.06 -10.79 -16.27
N LYS A 111 40.99 -9.47 -16.47
CA LYS A 111 41.71 -8.49 -15.63
C LYS A 111 41.10 -8.34 -14.24
N SER A 112 39.80 -8.59 -14.14
CA SER A 112 38.98 -8.55 -12.93
C SER A 112 37.85 -9.57 -13.07
N PRO A 113 37.20 -9.96 -11.96
CA PRO A 113 35.98 -10.78 -12.04
C PRO A 113 34.93 -10.09 -12.91
N GLU A 114 34.29 -10.86 -13.77
CA GLU A 114 33.15 -10.39 -14.57
C GLU A 114 31.87 -10.63 -13.78
N ILE A 115 30.99 -9.63 -13.71
CA ILE A 115 29.77 -9.68 -12.91
C ILE A 115 28.56 -9.49 -13.82
N LEU A 116 27.70 -10.50 -13.91
CA LEU A 116 26.45 -10.43 -14.65
C LEU A 116 25.28 -10.23 -13.69
N ASP A 117 24.46 -9.23 -14.00
CA ASP A 117 23.21 -8.94 -13.30
C ASP A 117 22.04 -9.75 -13.88
N TYR A 118 21.26 -10.37 -13.00
CA TYR A 118 20.03 -11.08 -13.34
C TYR A 118 18.87 -10.59 -12.49
N LYS A 119 17.88 -9.98 -13.15
CA LYS A 119 16.63 -9.55 -12.52
C LYS A 119 15.67 -10.72 -12.39
N LEU A 120 15.29 -11.06 -11.16
CA LEU A 120 14.35 -12.12 -10.85
C LEU A 120 12.95 -11.80 -11.39
N ASN A 121 12.34 -12.78 -12.03
CA ASN A 121 10.93 -12.75 -12.44
C ASN A 121 10.19 -13.86 -11.70
N ILE A 122 9.48 -13.51 -10.62
CA ILE A 122 8.75 -14.47 -9.78
C ILE A 122 7.26 -14.24 -10.01
N HIS A 123 6.54 -15.28 -10.42
CA HIS A 123 5.10 -15.20 -10.58
C HIS A 123 4.38 -15.38 -9.25
N TYR A 124 3.34 -14.58 -9.01
CA TYR A 124 2.52 -14.67 -7.81
C TYR A 124 1.15 -14.01 -8.01
N MET A 125 0.21 -14.33 -7.13
CA MET A 125 -1.09 -13.67 -7.00
C MET A 125 -1.32 -13.36 -5.53
N LYS A 126 -1.40 -12.07 -5.15
CA LYS A 126 -1.58 -11.65 -3.75
C LYS A 126 -3.00 -11.16 -3.47
N SER A 127 -3.29 -11.08 -2.17
CA SER A 127 -4.46 -10.47 -1.57
C SER A 127 -4.80 -9.11 -2.20
N VAL A 128 -6.10 -8.97 -2.41
CA VAL A 128 -6.76 -7.83 -3.01
C VAL A 128 -7.14 -6.84 -1.90
N THR A 129 -7.10 -5.55 -2.18
CA THR A 129 -7.69 -4.53 -1.29
C THR A 129 -8.70 -3.71 -2.05
N ILE A 130 -9.80 -3.33 -1.38
CA ILE A 130 -10.83 -2.47 -1.96
C ILE A 130 -10.77 -1.11 -1.28
N THR A 131 -10.64 -0.03 -2.06
CA THR A 131 -10.79 1.34 -1.58
C THR A 131 -12.08 1.95 -2.10
N ALA A 132 -12.76 2.76 -1.30
CA ALA A 132 -13.97 3.47 -1.70
C ALA A 132 -13.72 4.99 -1.71
N VAL A 133 -14.06 5.65 -2.82
CA VAL A 133 -13.89 7.10 -3.01
C VAL A 133 -15.21 7.70 -3.47
N LYS A 134 -15.69 8.73 -2.77
CA LYS A 134 -16.86 9.50 -3.19
C LYS A 134 -16.44 10.54 -4.23
N THR A 135 -17.18 10.65 -5.32
CA THR A 135 -16.94 11.63 -6.39
C THR A 135 -17.65 12.95 -6.12
N GLU A 136 -17.31 13.99 -6.89
CA GLU A 136 -17.98 15.30 -6.84
C GLU A 136 -19.46 15.22 -7.24
N GLN A 137 -19.84 14.24 -8.07
CA GLN A 137 -21.22 13.99 -8.51
C GLN A 137 -22.01 13.10 -7.53
N GLU A 138 -21.52 12.93 -6.30
CA GLU A 138 -22.09 12.07 -5.25
C GLU A 138 -22.18 10.58 -5.59
N SER A 139 -21.51 10.13 -6.66
CA SER A 139 -21.32 8.70 -6.94
C SER A 139 -20.20 8.12 -6.07
N LEU A 140 -20.19 6.79 -5.92
CA LEU A 140 -19.19 6.06 -5.13
C LEU A 140 -18.38 5.16 -6.06
N GLN A 141 -17.06 5.36 -6.11
CA GLN A 141 -16.14 4.50 -6.85
C GLN A 141 -15.45 3.53 -5.90
N LEU A 142 -15.63 2.24 -6.13
CA LEU A 142 -14.85 1.19 -5.49
C LEU A 142 -13.71 0.81 -6.43
N LYS A 143 -12.48 0.79 -5.91
CA LYS A 143 -11.30 0.38 -6.67
C LYS A 143 -10.67 -0.85 -6.03
N CYS A 144 -10.50 -1.87 -6.85
CA CYS A 144 -9.90 -3.14 -6.48
C CYS A 144 -8.43 -3.13 -6.88
N PHE A 145 -7.55 -3.22 -5.87
CA PHE A 145 -6.11 -3.31 -6.09
C PHE A 145 -5.66 -4.75 -5.89
N ALA A 146 -4.94 -5.28 -6.88
CA ALA A 146 -4.29 -6.57 -6.82
C ALA A 146 -2.78 -6.38 -7.04
N ASP A 147 -1.98 -6.98 -6.17
CA ASP A 147 -0.53 -7.09 -6.33
C ASP A 147 -0.24 -8.48 -6.90
N ALA A 148 0.15 -8.54 -8.18
CA ALA A 148 0.34 -9.79 -8.89
C ALA A 148 1.38 -9.66 -10.01
N ASN A 149 2.01 -10.79 -10.33
CA ASN A 149 2.87 -10.93 -11.50
C ASN A 149 2.59 -12.29 -12.15
N PRO A 150 2.29 -12.37 -13.45
CA PRO A 150 2.32 -11.30 -14.45
C PRO A 150 0.98 -10.61 -14.65
N SER A 151 1.02 -9.51 -15.39
CA SER A 151 -0.13 -8.89 -16.06
C SER A 151 -0.49 -9.64 -17.36
N PRO A 152 -1.74 -9.57 -17.86
CA PRO A 152 -2.89 -8.82 -17.34
C PRO A 152 -3.58 -9.52 -16.16
N ILE A 153 -4.27 -8.73 -15.33
CA ILE A 153 -5.10 -9.20 -14.22
C ILE A 153 -6.56 -8.98 -14.63
N THR A 154 -7.39 -10.01 -14.54
CA THR A 154 -8.84 -9.90 -14.75
C THR A 154 -9.53 -9.55 -13.44
N TYR A 155 -10.49 -8.63 -13.46
CA TYR A 155 -11.26 -8.19 -12.30
C TYR A 155 -12.75 -8.51 -12.46
N THR A 156 -13.34 -9.13 -11.44
CA THR A 156 -14.74 -9.51 -11.38
C THR A 156 -15.39 -9.01 -10.10
N TRP A 157 -16.42 -8.18 -10.23
CA TRP A 157 -17.18 -7.67 -9.08
C TRP A 157 -18.46 -8.45 -8.84
N THR A 158 -18.77 -8.71 -7.57
CA THR A 158 -19.99 -9.39 -7.12
C THR A 158 -20.54 -8.72 -5.86
N LYS A 159 -21.87 -8.74 -5.68
CA LYS A 159 -22.54 -8.33 -4.43
C LYS A 159 -23.22 -9.58 -3.85
N GLU A 160 -22.97 -9.90 -2.58
CA GLU A 160 -23.56 -11.08 -1.93
C GLU A 160 -25.08 -10.88 -1.72
N ASN A 161 -25.88 -11.92 -2.00
CA ASN A 161 -27.34 -12.00 -1.80
C ASN A 161 -28.28 -11.16 -2.68
N ASP A 162 -27.80 -10.54 -3.76
CA ASP A 162 -28.69 -9.86 -4.71
C ASP A 162 -28.35 -10.21 -6.16
N SER A 163 -29.39 -10.46 -6.96
CA SER A 163 -29.33 -10.35 -8.42
C SER A 163 -29.17 -8.87 -8.79
N PHE A 164 -28.01 -8.30 -8.47
CA PHE A 164 -27.62 -7.00 -9.02
C PHE A 164 -27.66 -7.12 -10.55
N PRO A 165 -28.18 -6.12 -11.27
CA PRO A 165 -28.52 -6.27 -12.68
C PRO A 165 -27.25 -6.45 -13.50
N LYS A 166 -26.95 -7.71 -13.82
CA LYS A 166 -25.84 -8.17 -14.66
C LYS A 166 -24.48 -7.91 -13.99
N SER A 167 -23.65 -8.96 -13.99
CA SER A 167 -22.19 -8.88 -13.86
C SER A 167 -21.68 -7.49 -14.21
N ILE A 168 -21.38 -6.67 -13.20
CA ILE A 168 -20.88 -5.33 -13.48
C ILE A 168 -19.51 -5.54 -14.12
N THR A 169 -19.50 -5.15 -15.39
CA THR A 169 -18.46 -5.19 -16.43
C THR A 169 -17.05 -5.48 -15.90
N GLU A 170 -16.34 -6.36 -16.61
CA GLU A 170 -14.87 -6.37 -16.64
C GLU A 170 -14.39 -4.93 -16.93
N GLN A 171 -14.15 -4.13 -15.89
CA GLN A 171 -13.48 -2.84 -16.06
C GLN A 171 -11.99 -3.16 -16.09
N GLU A 172 -11.30 -2.76 -17.16
CA GLU A 172 -9.87 -3.03 -17.38
C GLU A 172 -9.00 -2.60 -16.17
N ASP A 173 -9.49 -1.65 -15.36
CA ASP A 173 -8.76 -1.08 -14.22
C ASP A 173 -9.26 -1.54 -12.83
N GLY A 174 -10.17 -2.52 -12.75
CA GLY A 174 -10.71 -3.02 -11.48
C GLY A 174 -11.56 -2.01 -10.71
N ILE A 175 -12.15 -1.03 -11.40
CA ILE A 175 -13.02 0.00 -10.82
C ILE A 175 -14.48 -0.49 -10.89
N LEU A 176 -15.30 -0.08 -9.92
CA LEU A 176 -16.74 -0.27 -9.89
C LEU A 176 -17.36 1.07 -9.49
N THR A 177 -18.16 1.67 -10.38
CA THR A 177 -18.86 2.93 -10.09
C THR A 177 -20.30 2.65 -9.71
N LEU A 178 -20.65 3.00 -8.47
CA LEU A 178 -22.00 2.97 -7.94
C LEU A 178 -22.61 4.39 -7.98
N PRO A 179 -23.91 4.53 -8.20
CA PRO A 179 -24.59 5.83 -8.14
C PRO A 179 -24.64 6.36 -6.70
N ARG A 180 -25.39 7.45 -6.46
CA ARG A 180 -25.60 8.00 -5.11
C ARG A 180 -26.05 6.89 -4.16
N MET A 181 -25.41 6.85 -2.98
CA MET A 181 -25.66 5.81 -1.99
C MET A 181 -27.12 5.80 -1.53
N THR A 182 -27.76 4.64 -1.60
CA THR A 182 -29.13 4.36 -1.17
C THR A 182 -29.20 3.06 -0.35
N PRO A 183 -30.26 2.83 0.45
CA PRO A 183 -30.40 1.63 1.27
C PRO A 183 -30.28 0.29 0.53
N ASP A 184 -30.72 0.23 -0.72
CA ASP A 184 -30.62 -0.95 -1.61
C ASP A 184 -29.18 -1.23 -2.09
N LEU A 185 -28.30 -0.23 -2.05
CA LEU A 185 -26.88 -0.38 -2.39
C LEU A 185 -26.03 -0.87 -1.22
N ALA A 186 -26.56 -0.87 0.01
CA ALA A 186 -25.88 -1.46 1.15
C ALA A 186 -25.72 -2.98 0.98
N GLY A 187 -24.62 -3.51 1.52
CA GLY A 187 -24.32 -4.94 1.46
C GLY A 187 -22.83 -5.24 1.30
N LEU A 188 -22.53 -6.54 1.14
CA LEU A 188 -21.17 -7.02 0.97
C LEU A 188 -20.83 -7.10 -0.52
N TYR A 189 -19.79 -6.36 -0.92
CA TYR A 189 -19.21 -6.40 -2.25
C TYR A 189 -17.94 -7.23 -2.20
N ALA A 190 -17.73 -8.07 -3.21
CA ALA A 190 -16.52 -8.83 -3.40
C ALA A 190 -15.89 -8.54 -4.76
N CYS A 191 -14.59 -8.28 -4.75
CA CYS A 191 -13.77 -8.23 -5.96
C CYS A 191 -12.94 -9.50 -6.03
N GLU A 192 -13.11 -10.27 -7.09
CA GLU A 192 -12.27 -11.40 -7.44
C GLU A 192 -11.32 -10.99 -8.56
N THR A 193 -10.06 -11.35 -8.41
CA THR A 193 -9.00 -11.04 -9.36
C THR A 193 -8.30 -12.31 -9.76
N TYR A 194 -7.85 -12.38 -11.02
CA TYR A 194 -7.26 -13.59 -11.57
C TYR A 194 -6.05 -13.25 -12.44
N ASN A 195 -5.00 -14.07 -12.31
CA ASN A 195 -3.90 -14.16 -13.28
C ASN A 195 -3.59 -15.63 -13.56
N LYS A 196 -2.58 -15.90 -14.41
CA LYS A 196 -2.20 -17.28 -14.76
C LYS A 196 -1.72 -18.15 -13.59
N VAL A 197 -1.42 -17.55 -12.43
CA VAL A 197 -0.97 -18.25 -11.21
C VAL A 197 -2.15 -18.70 -10.37
N GLY A 198 -3.21 -17.89 -10.30
CA GLY A 198 -4.39 -18.19 -9.52
C GLY A 198 -5.34 -17.00 -9.37
N SER A 199 -6.24 -17.09 -8.40
CA SER A 199 -7.18 -16.02 -8.06
C SER A 199 -7.04 -15.56 -6.62
N ALA A 200 -7.42 -14.30 -6.37
CA ALA A 200 -7.50 -13.70 -5.06
C ALA A 200 -8.79 -12.88 -4.93
N LYS A 201 -9.39 -12.87 -3.74
CA LYS A 201 -10.67 -12.21 -3.46
C LYS A 201 -10.56 -11.25 -2.28
N ALA A 202 -11.21 -10.10 -2.39
CA ALA A 202 -11.41 -9.13 -1.31
C ALA A 202 -12.88 -8.83 -1.11
N PHE A 203 -13.20 -8.35 0.08
CA PHE A 203 -14.55 -8.00 0.48
C PHE A 203 -14.61 -6.59 1.07
N LEU A 204 -15.70 -5.86 0.80
CA LEU A 204 -16.01 -4.56 1.38
C LEU A 204 -17.50 -4.50 1.71
N TYR A 205 -17.83 -4.15 2.96
CA TYR A 205 -19.22 -3.91 3.34
C TYR A 205 -19.55 -2.42 3.22
N LEU A 206 -20.61 -2.08 2.48
CA LEU A 206 -21.13 -0.73 2.38
C LEU A 206 -22.35 -0.55 3.29
N TYR A 207 -22.35 0.54 4.06
CA TYR A 207 -23.45 0.93 4.93
C TYR A 207 -24.27 2.05 4.29
N ALA A 208 -25.59 1.93 4.30
CA ALA A 208 -26.45 3.04 3.94
C ALA A 208 -26.54 4.04 5.10
N ASP A 209 -26.16 5.29 4.86
CA ASP A 209 -26.41 6.35 5.83
C ASP A 209 -27.92 6.64 5.87
N HIS A 210 -28.56 6.19 6.94
CA HIS A 210 -29.97 6.37 7.19
C HIS A 210 -30.27 7.64 8.02
N PHE A 211 -29.24 8.37 8.47
CA PHE A 211 -29.36 9.14 9.70
C PHE A 211 -29.41 10.66 9.49
N THR A 212 -28.72 11.20 8.50
CA THR A 212 -28.53 12.66 8.39
C THR A 212 -29.81 13.43 8.04
N GLN A 213 -30.67 12.95 7.16
CA GLN A 213 -31.87 13.73 6.75
C GLN A 213 -33.03 13.67 7.77
N ARG A 214 -33.27 12.51 8.40
CA ARG A 214 -34.35 12.36 9.40
C ARG A 214 -34.06 13.07 10.70
N GLN A 215 -32.80 13.12 11.15
CA GLN A 215 -32.45 13.81 12.39
C GLN A 215 -32.70 15.33 12.28
N HIS A 216 -32.27 15.97 11.19
CA HIS A 216 -32.54 17.40 10.99
C HIS A 216 -34.03 17.71 10.90
N PHE A 217 -34.81 16.86 10.22
CA PHE A 217 -36.27 17.01 10.15
C PHE A 217 -36.94 16.85 11.53
N MET A 218 -36.56 15.82 12.29
CA MET A 218 -37.12 15.58 13.64
C MET A 218 -36.74 16.69 14.62
N ILE A 219 -35.49 17.18 14.57
CA ILE A 219 -35.03 18.32 15.38
C ILE A 219 -35.83 19.58 15.01
N TYR A 220 -36.02 19.85 13.71
CA TYR A 220 -36.82 20.99 13.24
C TYR A 220 -38.26 20.92 13.75
N VAL A 221 -38.92 19.76 13.65
CA VAL A 221 -40.29 19.55 14.16
C VAL A 221 -40.37 19.81 15.67
N ILE A 222 -39.39 19.33 16.45
CA ILE A 222 -39.34 19.56 17.90
C ILE A 222 -39.19 21.05 18.22
N ILE A 223 -38.31 21.77 17.52
CA ILE A 223 -38.10 23.21 17.72
C ILE A 223 -39.40 23.99 17.45
N VAL A 224 -40.10 23.70 16.36
CA VAL A 224 -41.37 24.36 16.01
C VAL A 224 -42.44 24.09 17.08
N LEU A 225 -42.55 22.86 17.59
CA LEU A 225 -43.48 22.53 18.66
C LEU A 225 -43.17 23.28 19.97
N LEU A 226 -41.89 23.38 20.34
CA LEU A 226 -41.47 24.12 21.53
C LEU A 226 -41.80 25.62 21.42
N LEU A 227 -41.59 26.22 20.24
CA LEU A 227 -41.96 27.61 19.99
C LEU A 227 -43.48 27.84 20.12
N PHE A 228 -44.30 26.93 19.58
CA PHE A 228 -45.75 26.99 19.75
C PHE A 228 -46.18 26.93 21.22
N VAL A 229 -45.56 26.05 22.01
CA VAL A 229 -45.83 25.94 23.45
C VAL A 229 -45.43 27.23 24.17
N ILE A 230 -44.26 27.80 23.88
CA ILE A 230 -43.80 29.06 24.48
C ILE A 230 -44.75 30.21 24.14
N ILE A 231 -45.17 30.32 22.87
CA ILE A 231 -46.12 31.35 22.43
C ILE A 231 -47.46 31.18 23.16
N ALA A 232 -48.00 29.96 23.24
CA ALA A 232 -49.24 29.68 23.97
C ALA A 232 -49.12 30.06 25.45
N LEU A 233 -48.03 29.66 26.13
CA LEU A 233 -47.76 30.02 27.52
C LEU A 233 -47.66 31.54 27.70
N SER A 234 -46.96 32.24 26.81
CA SER A 234 -46.85 33.70 26.87
C SER A 234 -48.21 34.38 26.73
N PHE A 235 -49.09 33.87 25.86
CA PHE A 235 -50.46 34.35 25.70
C PHE A 235 -51.31 34.10 26.95
N PHE A 236 -51.21 32.90 27.56
CA PHE A 236 -51.90 32.59 28.81
C PHE A 236 -51.41 33.47 29.97
N LEU A 237 -50.11 33.72 30.07
CA LEU A 237 -49.52 34.62 31.07
C LEU A 237 -49.97 36.07 30.85
N HIS A 238 -49.98 36.55 29.61
CA HIS A 238 -50.48 37.87 29.27
C HIS A 238 -51.97 38.02 29.61
N LYS A 239 -52.79 37.02 29.26
CA LYS A 239 -54.22 36.99 29.58
C LYS A 239 -54.47 36.98 31.09
N LYS A 240 -53.67 36.24 31.85
CA LYS A 240 -53.75 36.20 33.32
C LYS A 240 -53.41 37.56 33.93
N ILE A 241 -52.33 38.20 33.49
CA ILE A 241 -51.92 39.54 33.96
C ILE A 241 -52.95 40.62 33.59
N SER A 242 -53.52 40.58 32.38
CA SER A 242 -54.59 41.50 31.99
C SER A 242 -55.87 41.31 32.80
N SER A 243 -56.16 40.07 33.23
CA SER A 243 -57.28 39.78 34.13
C SER A 243 -57.02 40.34 35.52
N THR A 244 -55.79 40.23 36.05
CA THR A 244 -55.43 40.78 37.37
C THR A 244 -55.43 42.32 37.39
N ARG A 245 -55.19 42.97 36.24
CA ARG A 245 -55.22 44.44 36.11
C ARG A 245 -56.65 45.03 36.12
N ASN A 246 -57.68 44.23 35.83
CA ASN A 246 -59.07 44.66 35.81
C ASN A 246 -59.77 44.61 37.19
N ASP A 247 -59.13 44.07 38.23
CA ASP A 247 -59.68 43.94 39.58
C ASP A 247 -59.19 45.01 40.59
N THR A 248 -58.60 46.13 40.12
CA THR A 248 -58.22 47.24 41.02
C THR A 248 -59.24 48.40 40.91
N PRO A 249 -60.12 48.63 41.90
CA PRO A 249 -61.08 49.74 41.87
C PRO A 249 -60.43 51.05 42.37
N SER A 250 -60.65 52.13 41.64
CA SER A 250 -60.37 53.51 42.05
C SER A 250 -61.62 54.16 42.68
N GLN A 251 -61.51 54.69 43.90
CA GLN A 251 -62.30 55.78 44.53
C GLN A 251 -61.89 55.86 46.03
N GLN A 252 -61.70 56.97 46.75
CA GLN A 252 -62.04 58.40 46.60
C GLN A 252 -61.32 59.20 47.73
N ALA A 253 -61.01 60.49 47.53
CA ALA A 253 -60.58 61.44 48.58
C ALA A 253 -61.79 61.88 49.46
N ALA A 254 -61.72 62.05 50.79
CA ALA A 254 -61.32 63.22 51.63
C ALA A 254 -61.79 62.95 53.11
N PRO A 255 -61.47 63.71 54.21
CA PRO A 255 -61.02 65.11 54.31
C PRO A 255 -59.86 65.44 55.31
N LEU A 256 -59.47 66.72 55.30
CA LEU A 256 -58.51 67.46 56.15
C LEU A 256 -58.93 67.61 57.63
N GLN A 257 -57.93 67.91 58.49
CA GLN A 257 -57.91 68.30 59.93
C GLN A 257 -57.41 67.15 60.85
N GLN A 258 -56.38 67.24 61.70
CA GLN A 258 -55.61 68.34 62.29
C GLN A 258 -54.18 67.85 62.61
N LEU A 259 -53.17 68.67 62.34
CA LEU A 259 -52.01 68.80 63.22
C LEU A 259 -51.68 70.30 63.25
N GLU A 260 -52.42 70.94 64.14
CA GLU A 260 -52.27 72.28 64.69
C GLU A 260 -50.82 72.78 64.67
N ASN A 261 -50.54 73.80 63.85
CA ASN A 261 -49.36 74.64 64.01
C ASN A 261 -49.56 75.49 65.28
N ARG A 262 -49.08 74.96 66.41
CA ARG A 262 -48.76 75.72 67.61
C ARG A 262 -47.24 75.94 67.67
N LYS A 263 -46.79 77.08 67.14
CA LYS A 263 -46.02 78.10 67.87
C LYS A 263 -45.55 79.20 66.93
N GLU A 264 -46.20 80.35 67.08
CA GLU A 264 -45.64 81.68 66.84
C GLU A 264 -44.47 81.97 67.80
N ASP A 265 -43.50 82.72 67.26
CA ASP A 265 -42.68 83.81 67.80
C ASP A 265 -41.73 83.61 69.00
N GLN A 266 -40.44 83.79 68.70
CA GLN A 266 -39.53 84.87 69.19
C GLN A 266 -38.09 84.57 68.70
N ASP A 267 -37.54 85.35 67.77
CA ASP A 267 -36.72 86.59 67.95
C ASP A 267 -35.33 86.31 68.57
N GLU A 268 -34.23 86.53 67.83
CA GLU A 268 -33.32 87.73 67.90
C GLU A 268 -32.44 87.67 69.18
N ASP A 269 -31.10 87.68 69.23
CA ASP A 269 -30.03 88.39 68.53
C ASP A 269 -28.67 87.77 68.98
N THR A 270 -27.67 87.60 68.10
CA THR A 270 -26.21 87.95 68.22
C THR A 270 -25.46 87.49 66.97
#